data_AF-A0A969VGN5-F1
#
_entry.id   AF-A0A969VGN5-F1
#
_cell.length_a   1.000
_cell.length_b   1.000
_cell.length_c   1.000
_cell.angle_alpha   90.00
_cell.angle_beta   90.00
_cell.angle_gamma   90.00
#
_symmetry.space_group_name_H-M   'P 1'
#
loop_
_entity.id
_entity.type
_entity.pdbx_description
1 polymer ?
#
loop_
_entity_poly.entity_id
_entity_poly.type
_entity_poly.pdbx_seq_one_letter_code
_entity_poly.pdbx_strand_id
1 'polypeptide(L)'
;MIKPTSFFTVLTLAGMFFVWDVPTKVINPGLKAASAQEMKDVTGMTPQQHIDMIAKNKGQFGSADAMRRFFFGDLEPIGIQSGGAGMVVNLFNKKNNVTFSYCSTYDVVVAVKKGKINKFLPQEVK
;
A
#
# COMPACT_ATOMS: atom_id res chain seq x y z
N MET A 1 14.02 -19.51 -57.62
CA MET A 1 15.27 -18.75 -57.43
C MET A 1 15.60 -18.78 -55.95
N ILE A 2 16.64 -19.51 -55.55
CA ILE A 2 16.99 -19.74 -54.13
C ILE A 2 18.47 -19.38 -53.96
N LYS A 3 18.82 -18.65 -52.90
CA LYS A 3 20.20 -18.25 -52.61
C LYS A 3 20.40 -18.16 -51.09
N PRO A 4 20.93 -19.21 -50.43
CA PRO A 4 21.26 -19.14 -49.01
C PRO A 4 22.55 -18.33 -48.83
N THR A 5 22.60 -17.48 -47.81
CA THR A 5 23.84 -16.82 -47.39
C THR A 5 23.88 -16.77 -45.88
N SER A 6 24.51 -17.79 -45.30
CA SER A 6 24.74 -17.89 -43.86
C SER A 6 25.96 -17.06 -43.49
N PHE A 7 25.81 -16.18 -42.50
CA PHE A 7 26.93 -15.63 -41.73
C PHE A 7 26.55 -15.65 -40.25
N PHE A 8 27.08 -16.65 -39.54
CA PHE A 8 27.07 -16.67 -38.09
C PHE A 8 28.02 -15.61 -37.56
N THR A 9 27.53 -14.67 -36.75
CA THR A 9 28.37 -13.80 -35.93
C THR A 9 28.25 -14.22 -34.47
N VAL A 10 29.08 -15.18 -34.06
CA VAL A 10 29.20 -15.60 -32.66
C VAL A 10 29.99 -14.53 -31.91
N LEU A 11 29.29 -13.70 -31.12
CA LEU A 11 29.93 -12.72 -30.25
C LEU A 11 30.42 -13.43 -28.98
N THR A 12 31.72 -13.72 -28.92
CA THR A 12 32.35 -14.43 -27.79
C THR A 12 32.44 -13.53 -26.55
N LEU A 13 31.59 -13.79 -25.55
CA LEU A 13 31.54 -13.05 -24.30
C LEU A 13 32.73 -13.40 -23.38
N ALA A 14 33.89 -12.78 -23.61
CA ALA A 14 35.09 -12.93 -22.79
C ALA A 14 34.99 -12.16 -21.46
N GLY A 15 34.06 -12.55 -20.59
CA GLY A 15 33.96 -12.04 -19.22
C GLY A 15 35.07 -12.60 -18.33
N MET A 16 36.04 -11.76 -17.93
CA MET A 16 37.16 -12.17 -17.08
C MET A 16 36.71 -12.42 -15.64
N PHE A 17 37.02 -13.61 -15.09
CA PHE A 17 36.85 -13.91 -13.68
C PHE A 17 37.97 -13.26 -12.84
N PHE A 18 37.69 -12.11 -12.24
CA PHE A 18 38.48 -11.59 -11.13
C PHE A 18 37.86 -12.01 -9.79
N VAL A 19 38.23 -13.19 -9.32
CA VAL A 19 38.01 -13.59 -7.92
C VAL A 19 39.27 -13.23 -7.13
N TRP A 20 39.27 -12.08 -6.48
CA TRP A 20 40.16 -11.76 -5.36
C TRP A 20 39.41 -10.97 -4.28
N ASP A 21 39.88 -11.15 -3.05
CA ASP A 21 39.22 -10.79 -1.80
C ASP A 21 38.70 -9.34 -1.74
N VAL A 22 37.40 -9.17 -1.53
CA VAL A 22 36.80 -7.89 -1.10
C VAL A 22 36.47 -8.00 0.39
N PRO A 23 37.15 -7.25 1.28
CA PRO A 23 36.90 -7.33 2.71
C PRO A 23 35.47 -6.88 3.04
N THR A 24 34.71 -7.76 3.68
CA THR A 24 33.26 -7.63 3.95
C THR A 24 32.93 -6.63 5.06
N LYS A 25 33.36 -5.36 4.90
CA LYS A 25 33.25 -4.36 5.98
C LYS A 25 32.97 -2.91 5.57
N VAL A 26 32.29 -2.67 4.45
CA VAL A 26 31.63 -1.38 4.16
C VAL A 26 30.15 -1.58 3.80
N ILE A 27 29.36 -1.99 4.79
CA ILE A 27 27.90 -1.81 4.71
C ILE A 27 27.65 -0.31 4.86
N ASN A 28 27.35 0.37 3.76
CA ASN A 28 27.05 1.81 3.77
C ASN A 28 25.72 2.07 4.50
N PRO A 29 25.70 2.71 5.69
CA PRO A 29 24.46 3.01 6.41
C PRO A 29 23.62 4.10 5.73
N GLY A 30 24.17 4.75 4.67
CA GLY A 30 23.46 5.69 3.81
C GLY A 30 22.44 5.05 2.88
N LEU A 31 22.46 3.73 2.67
CA LEU A 31 21.35 3.00 2.03
C LEU A 31 20.18 2.83 3.01
N LYS A 32 19.60 3.96 3.42
CA LYS A 32 18.23 3.97 3.93
C LYS A 32 17.34 3.39 2.84
N ALA A 33 16.69 2.26 3.12
CA ALA A 33 15.58 1.78 2.31
C ALA A 33 14.62 2.95 2.08
N ALA A 34 14.17 3.13 0.83
CA ALA A 34 13.42 4.31 0.41
C ALA A 34 12.29 4.60 1.41
N SER A 35 12.49 5.63 2.23
CA SER A 35 11.58 5.90 3.33
C SER A 35 10.23 6.23 2.72
N ALA A 36 9.21 5.42 3.02
CA ALA A 36 7.84 5.82 2.83
C ALA A 36 7.71 7.20 3.46
N GLN A 37 7.56 8.22 2.61
CA GLN A 37 7.72 9.61 3.02
C GLN A 37 6.50 9.95 3.87
N GLU A 38 6.62 9.72 5.18
CA GLU A 38 5.51 9.84 6.13
C GLU A 38 4.85 11.19 5.91
N MET A 39 3.62 11.17 5.36
CA MET A 39 2.84 12.37 5.10
C MET A 39 2.39 12.92 6.44
N LYS A 40 3.33 13.64 7.09
CA LYS A 40 3.18 14.22 8.40
C LYS A 40 1.94 15.10 8.39
N ASP A 41 0.95 14.74 9.20
CA ASP A 41 -0.30 15.49 9.23
C ASP A 41 -0.04 16.97 9.55
N VAL A 42 -0.52 17.83 8.66
CA VAL A 42 -0.43 19.30 8.79
C VAL A 42 -1.72 19.91 9.31
N THR A 43 -2.79 19.12 9.54
CA THR A 43 -4.06 19.63 10.08
C THR A 43 -4.00 19.96 11.57
N GLY A 44 -2.99 19.45 12.28
CA GLY A 44 -2.82 19.66 13.72
C GLY A 44 -3.88 18.93 14.57
N MET A 45 -4.59 17.97 13.97
CA MET A 45 -5.63 17.20 14.63
C MET A 45 -5.08 15.91 15.24
N THR A 46 -5.77 15.39 16.25
CA THR A 46 -5.45 14.09 16.83
C THR A 46 -5.94 12.95 15.92
N PRO A 47 -5.31 11.76 15.96
CA PRO A 47 -5.76 10.59 15.19
C PRO A 47 -7.23 10.20 15.41
N GLN A 48 -7.79 10.47 16.60
CA GLN A 48 -9.21 10.25 16.87
C GLN A 48 -10.09 11.24 16.10
N GLN A 49 -9.72 12.52 16.01
CA GLN A 49 -10.44 13.51 15.20
C GLN A 49 -10.39 13.18 13.70
N HIS A 50 -9.29 12.62 13.19
CA HIS A 50 -9.22 12.08 11.83
C HIS A 50 -10.17 10.89 11.63
N ILE A 51 -10.20 9.94 12.58
CA ILE A 51 -11.15 8.81 12.58
C ILE A 51 -12.59 9.32 12.57
N ASP A 52 -12.92 10.28 13.42
CA ASP A 52 -14.27 10.84 13.56
C ASP A 52 -14.69 11.62 12.31
N MET A 53 -13.76 12.33 11.65
CA MET A 53 -13.97 13.01 10.37
C MET A 53 -14.30 12.00 9.26
N ILE A 54 -13.54 10.91 9.13
CA ILE A 54 -13.82 9.84 8.17
C ILE A 54 -15.14 9.15 8.50
N ALA A 55 -15.39 8.87 9.78
CA ALA A 55 -16.62 8.22 10.25
C ALA A 55 -17.88 9.07 10.03
N LYS A 56 -17.76 10.41 10.08
CA LYS A 56 -18.83 11.36 9.72
C LYS A 56 -19.07 11.42 8.21
N ASN A 57 -18.01 11.29 7.41
CA ASN A 57 -18.04 11.42 5.94
C ASN A 57 -18.09 10.07 5.20
N LYS A 58 -18.55 8.99 5.85
CA LYS A 58 -18.65 7.66 5.21
C LYS A 58 -19.54 7.69 3.97
N GLY A 59 -19.15 6.95 2.93
CA GLY A 59 -19.82 6.92 1.64
C GLY A 59 -19.69 8.20 0.80
N GLN A 60 -19.06 9.26 1.33
CA GLN A 60 -18.82 10.51 0.59
C GLN A 60 -17.46 10.45 -0.14
N PHE A 61 -17.39 11.05 -1.32
CA PHE A 61 -16.15 11.18 -2.08
C PHE A 61 -15.04 11.86 -1.27
N GLY A 62 -13.80 11.40 -1.45
CA GLY A 62 -12.64 11.89 -0.71
C GLY A 62 -12.51 11.32 0.72
N SER A 63 -13.47 10.54 1.22
CA SER A 63 -13.34 9.86 2.53
C SER A 63 -12.18 8.85 2.55
N ALA A 64 -11.92 8.17 1.44
CA ALA A 64 -10.76 7.29 1.30
C ALA A 64 -9.45 8.06 1.06
N ASP A 65 -9.48 9.16 0.29
CA ASP A 65 -8.31 10.02 0.06
C ASP A 65 -7.88 10.76 1.34
N ALA A 66 -8.82 11.08 2.23
CA ALA A 66 -8.57 11.51 3.61
C ALA A 66 -7.98 10.38 4.48
N MET A 67 -8.57 9.18 4.48
CA MET A 67 -8.03 8.00 5.19
C MET A 67 -6.59 7.68 4.74
N ARG A 68 -6.33 7.72 3.42
CA ARG A 68 -5.02 7.45 2.84
C ARG A 68 -3.98 8.54 3.17
N ARG A 69 -4.39 9.79 3.42
CA ARG A 69 -3.50 10.86 3.93
C ARG A 69 -3.22 10.71 5.43
N PHE A 70 -4.27 10.60 6.26
CA PHE A 70 -4.11 10.62 7.72
C PHE A 70 -3.45 9.35 8.29
N PHE A 71 -3.53 8.22 7.58
CA PHE A 71 -3.02 6.92 8.03
C PHE A 71 -2.10 6.25 7.00
N PHE A 72 -1.36 7.03 6.20
CA PHE A 72 -0.40 6.49 5.24
C PHE A 72 0.64 5.59 5.93
N GLY A 73 0.87 4.39 5.38
CA GLY A 73 1.78 3.39 5.96
C GLY A 73 1.26 2.63 7.19
N ASP A 74 0.19 3.09 7.85
CA ASP A 74 -0.34 2.50 9.09
C ASP A 74 -1.51 1.52 8.89
N LEU A 75 -1.91 1.25 7.65
CA LEU A 75 -3.08 0.45 7.29
C LEU A 75 -2.71 -0.97 6.84
N GLU A 76 -2.97 -1.96 7.70
CA GLU A 76 -2.82 -3.39 7.42
C GLU A 76 -4.07 -3.93 6.70
N PRO A 77 -3.98 -4.53 5.49
CA PRO A 77 -5.12 -5.20 4.87
C PRO A 77 -5.40 -6.55 5.56
N ILE A 78 -6.59 -6.69 6.17
CA ILE A 78 -6.95 -7.82 7.04
C ILE A 78 -8.13 -8.67 6.54
N GLY A 79 -8.74 -8.27 5.41
CA GLY A 79 -9.84 -9.01 4.79
C GLY A 79 -10.41 -8.29 3.57
N ILE A 80 -11.14 -9.04 2.74
CA ILE A 80 -11.85 -8.54 1.57
C ILE A 80 -13.25 -9.13 1.59
N GLN A 81 -14.27 -8.34 1.24
CA GLN A 81 -15.66 -8.80 1.12
C GLN A 81 -16.40 -8.01 0.04
N SER A 82 -17.58 -8.49 -0.35
CA SER A 82 -18.57 -7.66 -1.04
C SER A 82 -19.26 -6.73 -0.03
N GLY A 83 -19.52 -5.50 -0.47
CA GLY A 83 -20.43 -4.53 0.12
C GLY A 83 -21.46 -4.05 -0.92
N GLY A 84 -22.35 -3.14 -0.53
CA GLY A 84 -23.43 -2.62 -1.39
C GLY A 84 -22.93 -1.93 -2.66
N ALA A 85 -21.85 -1.16 -2.53
CA ALA A 85 -21.20 -0.43 -3.61
C ALA A 85 -20.06 -1.20 -4.33
N GLY A 86 -19.97 -2.53 -4.20
CA GLY A 86 -18.96 -3.36 -4.89
C GLY A 86 -18.02 -4.09 -3.94
N MET A 87 -16.73 -4.17 -4.27
CA MET A 87 -15.74 -4.84 -3.42
C MET A 87 -15.17 -3.87 -2.37
N VAL A 88 -15.04 -4.34 -1.14
CA VAL A 88 -14.47 -3.58 -0.03
C VAL A 88 -13.30 -4.33 0.63
N VAL A 89 -12.25 -3.58 0.97
CA VAL A 89 -11.07 -4.07 1.69
C VAL A 89 -11.11 -3.55 3.11
N ASN A 90 -10.95 -4.44 4.08
CA ASN A 90 -10.90 -4.11 5.49
C ASN A 90 -9.46 -3.79 5.88
N LEU A 91 -9.21 -2.55 6.28
CA LEU A 91 -7.91 -1.96 6.56
C LEU A 91 -7.80 -1.61 8.05
N PHE A 92 -6.92 -2.30 8.78
CA PHE A 92 -6.72 -2.12 10.22
C PHE A 92 -5.55 -1.18 10.51
N ASN A 93 -5.82 -0.10 11.26
CA ASN A 93 -4.78 0.72 11.86
C ASN A 93 -4.42 0.17 13.24
N LYS A 94 -3.23 -0.41 13.35
CA LYS A 94 -2.71 -1.02 14.59
C LYS A 94 -2.40 0.00 15.69
N LYS A 95 -1.94 1.21 15.34
CA LYS A 95 -1.65 2.28 16.32
C LYS A 95 -2.92 2.78 17.02
N ASN A 96 -4.02 2.91 16.27
CA ASN A 96 -5.27 3.51 16.73
C ASN A 96 -6.36 2.48 17.08
N ASN A 97 -6.09 1.18 16.90
CA ASN A 97 -7.02 0.06 17.12
C ASN A 97 -8.40 0.27 16.45
N VAL A 98 -8.37 0.54 15.14
CA VAL A 98 -9.57 0.80 14.32
C VAL A 98 -9.45 0.09 12.97
N THR A 99 -10.56 -0.45 12.47
CA THR A 99 -10.68 -0.95 11.10
C THR A 99 -11.57 -0.01 10.29
N PHE A 100 -11.09 0.35 9.11
CA PHE A 100 -11.84 1.02 8.04
C PHE A 100 -12.24 -0.03 6.99
N SER A 101 -13.43 0.08 6.40
CA SER A 101 -13.81 -0.70 5.22
C SER A 101 -13.83 0.22 4.00
N TYR A 102 -12.88 0.01 3.10
CA TYR A 102 -12.61 0.85 1.94
C TYR A 102 -13.19 0.22 0.67
N CYS A 103 -14.08 0.93 -0.01
CA CYS A 103 -14.62 0.53 -1.31
C CYS A 103 -13.71 1.01 -2.45
N SER A 104 -13.11 0.07 -3.17
CA SER A 104 -12.21 0.37 -4.30
C SER A 104 -12.94 0.83 -5.56
N THR A 105 -14.24 0.56 -5.68
CA THR A 105 -15.06 0.93 -6.85
C THR A 105 -15.39 2.43 -6.88
N TYR A 106 -15.52 3.07 -5.73
CA TYR A 106 -15.94 4.48 -5.60
C TYR A 106 -14.94 5.38 -4.85
N ASP A 107 -13.81 4.83 -4.38
CA ASP A 107 -12.81 5.52 -3.53
C ASP A 107 -13.42 6.18 -2.28
N VAL A 108 -14.20 5.39 -1.54
CA VAL A 108 -14.88 5.82 -0.29
C VAL A 108 -14.67 4.84 0.86
N VAL A 109 -14.73 5.34 2.09
CA VAL A 109 -14.83 4.51 3.29
C VAL A 109 -16.31 4.30 3.61
N VAL A 110 -16.78 3.06 3.60
CA VAL A 110 -18.19 2.72 3.90
C VAL A 110 -18.41 2.41 5.39
N ALA A 111 -17.41 1.81 6.06
CA ALA A 111 -17.49 1.43 7.48
C ALA A 111 -16.25 1.86 8.27
N VAL A 112 -16.44 2.17 9.56
CA VAL A 112 -15.37 2.47 10.53
C VAL A 112 -15.78 1.88 11.88
N LYS A 113 -14.91 1.11 12.53
CA LYS A 113 -15.21 0.40 13.79
C LYS A 113 -13.95 0.11 14.58
N LYS A 114 -13.97 0.26 15.91
CA LYS A 114 -12.81 -0.07 16.77
C LYS A 114 -12.60 -1.59 16.85
N GLY A 115 -11.34 -2.00 17.06
CA GLY A 115 -10.91 -3.39 16.99
C GLY A 115 -10.40 -3.79 15.60
N LYS A 116 -9.88 -5.02 15.50
CA LYS A 116 -9.45 -5.68 14.25
C LYS A 116 -10.61 -6.48 13.67
N ILE A 117 -11.23 -5.98 12.59
CA ILE A 117 -12.50 -6.49 12.05
C ILE A 117 -12.26 -7.11 10.66
N ASN A 118 -11.91 -8.40 10.61
CA ASN A 118 -11.61 -9.08 9.33
C ASN A 118 -12.82 -9.08 8.37
N LYS A 119 -14.04 -9.08 8.90
CA LYS A 119 -15.29 -8.99 8.13
C LYS A 119 -16.34 -8.17 8.89
N PHE A 120 -16.89 -7.16 8.24
CA PHE A 120 -18.04 -6.37 8.72
C PHE A 120 -19.36 -7.07 8.38
N LEU A 121 -20.42 -6.75 9.11
CA LEU A 121 -21.77 -7.21 8.76
C LEU A 121 -22.19 -6.59 7.41
N PRO A 122 -22.93 -7.29 6.54
CA PRO A 122 -23.33 -6.77 5.22
C PRO A 122 -24.10 -5.44 5.28
N GLN A 123 -24.75 -5.15 6.40
CA GLN A 123 -25.47 -3.90 6.66
C GLN A 123 -24.57 -2.72 7.07
N GLU A 124 -23.32 -2.96 7.45
CA GLU A 124 -22.34 -1.92 7.81
C GLU A 124 -21.53 -1.42 6.60
N VAL A 125 -21.50 -2.19 5.50
CA VAL A 125 -20.70 -1.95 4.29
C VAL A 125 -21.59 -1.71 3.07
N LYS A 126 -22.51 -0.75 3.16
CA LYS A 126 -23.40 -0.36 2.06
C LYS A 126 -22.79 0.78 1.25
#